data_AF-A0A220MIY8-F1
#
_entry.id   AF-A0A220MIY8-F1
#
_cell.length_a   1.000
_cell.length_b   1.000
_cell.length_c   1.000
_cell.angle_alpha   90.00
_cell.angle_beta   90.00
_cell.angle_gamma   90.00
#
_symmetry.space_group_name_H-M   'P 1'
#
loop_
_entity.id
_entity.type
_entity.pdbx_description
1 polymer ?
#
loop_
_entity_poly.entity_id
_entity_poly.type
_entity_poly.pdbx_seq_one_letter_code
_entity_poly.pdbx_strand_id
1 'polypeptide(L)'
;MNMMDANEIIAFIQKSEKKTPVKVYVKGNLEGIDFGASSKAFITGPTGVVFGEWKEIEPVLSANADKIEDYVVESDRRNSAIPLLDTKGIQARIEPGAIIRDQVTIGNNAVIMMGASINIGAVIGEGTMIDMNVVVGGRGTIGKNCHIGAGSVIAGVIEPPSAQPVVVEDDVVIGANAVILEGVRVGKGAVVAAGAVVIEDVPPYVVVAGTPARVIKQIDEKTRSKTEIKQELRQL
;
A
#
# COMPACT_ATOMS: atom_id res chain seq x y z
N MET A 1 11.03 10.18 8.59
CA MET A 1 12.04 9.66 7.64
C MET A 1 12.15 10.64 6.48
N ASN A 2 13.34 10.81 5.91
CA ASN A 2 13.48 11.58 4.67
C ASN A 2 12.80 10.81 3.53
N MET A 3 12.04 11.51 2.70
CA MET A 3 11.35 10.95 1.55
C MET A 3 12.38 10.52 0.50
N MET A 4 12.31 9.26 0.06
CA MET A 4 13.21 8.77 -0.99
C MET A 4 12.87 9.39 -2.34
N ASP A 5 13.90 9.72 -3.12
CA ASP A 5 13.70 10.13 -4.50
C ASP A 5 13.44 8.93 -5.44
N ALA A 6 13.12 9.21 -6.70
CA ALA A 6 12.80 8.18 -7.67
C ALA A 6 13.96 7.20 -7.94
N ASN A 7 15.21 7.69 -7.96
CA ASN A 7 16.39 6.85 -8.19
C ASN A 7 16.67 5.96 -6.98
N GLU A 8 16.48 6.49 -5.78
CA GLU A 8 16.62 5.73 -4.54
C GLU A 8 15.58 4.60 -4.47
N ILE A 9 14.32 4.87 -4.86
CA ILE A 9 13.26 3.85 -4.95
C ILE A 9 13.65 2.75 -5.94
N ILE A 10 14.10 3.12 -7.16
CA ILE A 10 14.54 2.15 -8.17
C ILE A 10 15.71 1.31 -7.63
N ALA A 11 16.70 1.94 -6.98
CA ALA A 11 17.84 1.25 -6.40
C ALA A 11 17.43 0.29 -5.28
N PHE A 12 16.44 0.65 -4.46
CA PHE A 12 15.87 -0.23 -3.43
C PHE A 12 15.19 -1.45 -4.05
N ILE A 13 14.37 -1.25 -5.08
CA ILE A 13 13.70 -2.34 -5.80
C ILE A 13 14.73 -3.29 -6.41
N GLN A 14 15.76 -2.75 -7.06
CA GLN A 14 16.81 -3.54 -7.70
C GLN A 14 17.60 -4.40 -6.70
N LYS A 15 17.88 -3.87 -5.50
CA LYS A 15 18.61 -4.57 -4.43
C LYS A 15 17.75 -5.56 -3.64
N SER A 16 16.42 -5.53 -3.81
CA SER A 16 15.50 -6.40 -3.09
C SER A 16 15.55 -7.84 -3.63
N GLU A 17 15.79 -8.81 -2.75
CA GLU A 17 15.84 -10.23 -3.12
C GLU A 17 14.44 -10.84 -3.16
N LYS A 18 14.12 -11.61 -4.21
CA LYS A 18 12.87 -12.35 -4.32
C LYS A 18 12.81 -13.49 -3.31
N LYS A 19 11.69 -13.56 -2.58
CA LYS A 19 11.45 -14.54 -1.52
C LYS A 19 10.13 -15.28 -1.68
N THR A 20 10.08 -16.50 -1.16
CA THR A 20 8.87 -17.30 -0.97
C THR A 20 8.83 -17.75 0.48
N PRO A 21 8.48 -16.85 1.41
CA PRO A 21 8.46 -17.16 2.82
C PRO A 21 7.34 -18.14 3.15
N VAL A 22 7.63 -19.05 4.06
CA VAL A 22 6.67 -20.02 4.61
C VAL A 22 6.72 -20.02 6.13
N LYS A 23 5.57 -20.33 6.73
CA LYS A 23 5.45 -20.74 8.12
C LYS A 23 4.98 -22.19 8.12
N VAL A 24 5.73 -23.07 8.77
CA VAL A 24 5.44 -24.50 8.80
C VAL A 24 5.18 -24.94 10.23
N TYR A 25 3.96 -25.35 10.51
CA TYR A 25 3.63 -26.10 11.73
C TYR A 25 4.03 -27.55 11.48
N VAL A 26 4.80 -28.16 12.37
CA VAL A 26 5.36 -29.48 12.15
C VAL A 26 5.25 -30.33 13.42
N LYS A 27 4.95 -31.63 13.27
CA LYS A 27 4.99 -32.60 14.37
C LYS A 27 5.74 -33.88 13.98
N GLY A 28 6.39 -34.51 14.95
CA GLY A 28 7.14 -35.77 14.78
C GLY A 28 8.36 -35.87 15.70
N ASN A 29 9.34 -36.67 15.31
CA ASN A 29 10.65 -36.73 15.96
C ASN A 29 11.59 -35.64 15.40
N LEU A 30 11.47 -34.43 15.92
CA LEU A 30 12.11 -33.23 15.34
C LEU A 30 13.52 -32.97 15.85
N GLU A 31 14.02 -33.77 16.79
CA GLU A 31 15.32 -33.59 17.39
C GLU A 31 16.44 -33.74 16.34
N GLY A 32 17.32 -32.74 16.25
CA GLY A 32 18.47 -32.75 15.34
C GLY A 32 18.15 -32.46 13.87
N ILE A 33 16.91 -32.11 13.51
CA ILE A 33 16.60 -31.65 12.14
C ILE A 33 17.08 -30.20 11.97
N ASP A 34 17.95 -29.98 10.99
CA ASP A 34 18.35 -28.64 10.53
C ASP A 34 17.39 -28.16 9.44
N PHE A 35 16.64 -27.10 9.74
CA PHE A 35 15.67 -26.50 8.81
C PHE A 35 16.28 -25.46 7.86
N GLY A 36 17.61 -25.33 7.84
CA GLY A 36 18.34 -24.44 6.96
C GLY A 36 18.82 -23.17 7.66
N ALA A 37 19.97 -22.65 7.20
CA ALA A 37 20.69 -21.56 7.86
C ALA A 37 19.91 -20.23 7.93
N SER A 38 18.97 -20.00 7.01
CA SER A 38 18.13 -18.78 7.03
C SER A 38 16.80 -18.97 7.78
N SER A 39 16.52 -20.20 8.23
CA SER A 39 15.29 -20.55 8.93
C SER A 39 15.34 -20.15 10.42
N LYS A 40 14.15 -19.98 11.00
CA LYS A 40 13.95 -19.80 12.43
C LYS A 40 12.99 -20.87 12.92
N ALA A 41 13.52 -21.87 13.62
CA ALA A 41 12.76 -22.97 14.17
C ALA A 41 12.47 -22.73 15.67
N PHE A 42 11.21 -22.85 16.05
CA PHE A 42 10.72 -22.82 17.43
C PHE A 42 10.11 -24.19 17.74
N ILE A 43 10.91 -25.10 18.29
CA ILE A 43 10.55 -26.50 18.49
C ILE A 43 10.55 -26.83 19.98
N THR A 44 9.57 -27.58 20.44
CA THR A 44 9.48 -28.07 21.82
C THR A 44 8.90 -29.49 21.80
N GLY A 45 9.73 -30.46 22.18
CA GLY A 45 9.35 -31.88 22.13
C GLY A 45 8.95 -32.31 20.72
N PRO A 46 7.77 -32.94 20.53
CA PRO A 46 7.38 -33.48 19.24
C PRO A 46 6.72 -32.46 18.30
N THR A 47 6.66 -31.17 18.66
CA THR A 47 5.95 -30.15 17.87
C THR A 47 6.75 -28.87 17.75
N GLY A 48 6.54 -28.12 16.67
CA GLY A 48 7.14 -26.81 16.51
C GLY A 48 6.57 -25.99 15.36
N VAL A 49 7.09 -24.78 15.23
CA VAL A 49 6.84 -23.89 14.10
C VAL A 49 8.16 -23.43 13.50
N VAL A 50 8.26 -23.46 12.17
CA VAL A 50 9.46 -23.05 11.43
C VAL A 50 9.11 -21.93 10.46
N PHE A 51 9.87 -20.85 10.50
CA PHE A 51 9.78 -19.75 9.53
C PHE A 51 11.00 -19.80 8.61
N GLY A 52 10.82 -19.73 7.30
CA GLY A 52 11.96 -19.80 6.37
C GLY A 52 11.58 -19.60 4.92
N GLU A 53 12.55 -19.76 4.02
CA GLU A 53 12.33 -19.75 2.58
C GLU A 53 11.92 -21.13 2.08
N TRP A 54 10.90 -21.19 1.22
CA TRP A 54 10.42 -22.46 0.67
C TRP A 54 11.53 -23.29 -0.01
N LYS A 55 12.48 -22.63 -0.67
CA LYS A 55 13.64 -23.27 -1.32
C LYS A 55 14.56 -24.02 -0.36
N GLU A 56 14.56 -23.67 0.93
CA GLU A 56 15.34 -24.36 1.98
C GLU A 56 14.47 -25.36 2.74
N ILE A 57 13.22 -24.99 3.03
CA ILE A 57 12.33 -25.80 3.86
C ILE A 57 11.82 -27.05 3.15
N GLU A 58 11.43 -26.95 1.87
CA GLU A 58 10.86 -28.10 1.15
C GLU A 58 11.80 -29.30 1.07
N PRO A 59 13.11 -29.14 0.73
CA PRO A 59 14.04 -30.26 0.73
C PRO A 59 14.21 -30.90 2.10
N VAL A 60 14.17 -30.11 3.19
CA VAL A 60 14.30 -30.62 4.56
C VAL A 60 13.08 -31.46 4.95
N LEU A 61 11.87 -31.00 4.62
CA LEU A 61 10.64 -31.77 4.87
C LEU A 61 10.68 -33.11 4.12
N SER A 62 11.04 -33.08 2.83
CA SER A 62 11.16 -34.26 2.00
C SER A 62 12.23 -35.24 2.49
N ALA A 63 13.38 -34.74 2.95
CA ALA A 63 14.49 -35.55 3.44
C ALA A 63 14.25 -36.18 4.83
N ASN A 64 13.30 -35.67 5.61
CA ASN A 64 12.98 -36.15 6.96
C ASN A 64 11.54 -36.67 7.08
N ALA A 65 10.97 -37.16 5.98
CA ALA A 65 9.59 -37.68 5.95
C ALA A 65 9.37 -38.91 6.85
N ASP A 66 10.44 -39.61 7.22
CA ASP A 66 10.41 -40.72 8.19
C ASP A 66 10.30 -40.23 9.65
N LYS A 67 10.72 -38.99 9.92
CA LYS A 67 10.71 -38.38 11.25
C LYS A 67 9.55 -37.42 11.46
N ILE A 68 9.12 -36.75 10.39
CA ILE A 68 8.01 -35.79 10.42
C ILE A 68 6.70 -36.56 10.20
N GLU A 69 5.89 -36.63 11.24
CA GLU A 69 4.59 -37.31 11.21
C GLU A 69 3.57 -36.52 10.39
N ASP A 70 3.56 -35.19 10.51
CA ASP A 70 2.63 -34.30 9.82
C ASP A 70 3.14 -32.85 9.83
N TYR A 71 2.66 -32.05 8.88
CA TYR A 71 2.94 -30.62 8.85
C TYR A 71 1.88 -29.82 8.07
N VAL A 72 1.76 -28.54 8.39
CA VAL A 72 0.94 -27.56 7.66
C VAL A 72 1.82 -26.41 7.21
N VAL A 73 1.81 -26.11 5.92
CA VAL A 73 2.51 -24.97 5.32
C VAL A 73 1.55 -23.83 5.09
N GLU A 74 1.82 -22.67 5.70
CA GLU A 74 1.21 -21.40 5.35
C GLU A 74 2.17 -20.58 4.48
N SER A 75 1.66 -20.00 3.40
CA SER A 75 2.39 -19.06 2.55
C SER A 75 1.45 -17.99 2.01
N ASP A 76 1.92 -16.75 1.95
CA ASP A 76 1.13 -15.59 1.52
C ASP A 76 1.64 -14.94 0.22
N ARG A 77 2.83 -15.33 -0.27
CA ARG A 77 3.47 -14.71 -1.44
C ARG A 77 4.48 -15.63 -2.11
N ARG A 78 4.70 -15.42 -3.41
CA ARG A 78 5.66 -16.17 -4.24
C ARG A 78 6.58 -15.20 -4.98
N ASN A 79 7.89 -15.41 -4.88
CA ASN A 79 8.91 -14.58 -5.55
C ASN A 79 8.74 -13.06 -5.33
N SER A 80 8.22 -12.68 -4.15
CA SER A 80 8.02 -11.27 -3.77
C SER A 80 9.32 -10.72 -3.20
N ALA A 81 9.75 -9.55 -3.66
CA ALA A 81 11.01 -8.94 -3.22
C ALA A 81 10.82 -7.79 -2.23
N ILE A 82 9.84 -6.91 -2.51
CA ILE A 82 9.58 -5.72 -1.70
C ILE A 82 8.79 -6.13 -0.44
N PRO A 83 9.27 -5.80 0.77
CA PRO A 83 8.55 -6.07 2.01
C PRO A 83 7.31 -5.17 2.16
N LEU A 84 6.46 -5.51 3.13
CA LEU A 84 5.38 -4.62 3.57
C LEU A 84 5.93 -3.60 4.57
N LEU A 85 5.29 -2.43 4.63
CA LEU A 85 5.62 -1.38 5.60
C LEU A 85 5.33 -1.88 7.02
N ASP A 86 6.24 -1.59 7.96
CA ASP A 86 5.96 -1.77 9.39
C ASP A 86 5.04 -0.64 9.89
N THR A 87 3.78 -0.98 10.15
CA THR A 87 2.75 0.00 10.55
C THR A 87 2.64 0.20 12.07
N LYS A 88 3.30 -0.63 12.90
CA LYS A 88 3.07 -0.67 14.35
C LYS A 88 3.37 0.64 15.09
N GLY A 89 4.24 1.48 14.52
CA GLY A 89 4.67 2.75 15.12
C GLY A 89 4.17 4.01 14.39
N ILE A 90 3.29 3.86 13.40
CA ILE A 90 2.80 5.01 12.62
C ILE A 90 1.67 5.71 13.39
N GLN A 91 1.73 7.04 13.48
CA GLN A 91 0.68 7.86 14.12
C GLN A 91 -0.51 8.08 13.18
N ALA A 92 -1.09 7.00 12.67
CA ALA A 92 -2.20 6.98 11.73
C ALA A 92 -3.06 5.73 11.97
N ARG A 93 -4.27 5.70 11.41
CA ARG A 93 -5.15 4.53 11.47
C ARG A 93 -5.01 3.71 10.19
N ILE A 94 -4.62 2.45 10.33
CA ILE A 94 -4.51 1.50 9.22
C ILE A 94 -5.43 0.32 9.51
N GLU A 95 -6.49 0.19 8.72
CA GLU A 95 -7.51 -0.83 8.90
C GLU A 95 -7.07 -2.21 8.37
N PRO A 96 -7.62 -3.32 8.91
CA PRO A 96 -7.32 -4.66 8.43
C PRO A 96 -7.54 -4.84 6.93
N GLY A 97 -6.61 -5.55 6.29
CA GLY A 97 -6.67 -5.84 4.85
C GLY A 97 -6.09 -4.75 3.94
N ALA A 98 -5.67 -3.60 4.47
CA ALA A 98 -4.84 -2.66 3.72
C ALA A 98 -3.46 -3.28 3.42
N ILE A 99 -3.00 -3.16 2.17
CA ILE A 99 -1.69 -3.66 1.73
C ILE A 99 -0.80 -2.48 1.36
N ILE A 100 0.23 -2.25 2.15
CA ILE A 100 1.13 -1.10 2.03
C ILE A 100 2.55 -1.62 1.88
N ARG A 101 3.18 -1.34 0.73
CA ARG A 101 4.59 -1.67 0.51
C ARG A 101 5.51 -0.79 1.36
N ASP A 102 6.70 -1.30 1.65
CA ASP A 102 7.74 -0.53 2.29
C ASP A 102 8.10 0.73 1.48
N GLN A 103 8.76 1.70 2.13
CA GLN A 103 9.09 3.02 1.60
C GLN A 103 7.86 3.85 1.17
N VAL A 104 6.69 3.60 1.78
CA VAL A 104 5.53 4.50 1.74
C VAL A 104 5.59 5.44 2.92
N THR A 105 5.29 6.72 2.69
CA THR A 105 5.15 7.72 3.76
C THR A 105 3.68 7.92 4.11
N ILE A 106 3.34 7.80 5.38
CA ILE A 106 2.00 8.05 5.91
C ILE A 106 2.08 9.17 6.94
N GLY A 107 1.38 10.26 6.69
CA GLY A 107 1.30 11.43 7.57
C GLY A 107 0.44 11.16 8.81
N ASN A 108 0.64 12.00 9.83
CA ASN A 108 -0.11 11.89 11.08
C ASN A 108 -1.63 11.98 10.83
N ASN A 109 -2.40 11.21 11.60
CA ASN A 109 -3.87 11.19 11.55
C ASN A 109 -4.46 10.81 10.17
N ALA A 110 -3.64 10.30 9.24
CA ALA A 110 -4.15 9.69 8.03
C ALA A 110 -4.97 8.44 8.37
N VAL A 111 -5.89 8.07 7.50
CA VAL A 111 -6.72 6.88 7.63
C VAL A 111 -6.60 6.05 6.36
N ILE A 112 -6.14 4.81 6.49
CA ILE A 112 -6.05 3.84 5.41
C ILE A 112 -7.12 2.77 5.64
N MET A 113 -8.16 2.77 4.82
CA MET A 113 -9.31 1.88 4.96
C MET A 113 -9.06 0.48 4.37
N MET A 114 -9.96 -0.45 4.68
CA MET A 114 -9.87 -1.86 4.31
C MET A 114 -9.67 -2.05 2.81
N GLY A 115 -8.76 -2.95 2.45
CA GLY A 115 -8.51 -3.34 1.06
C GLY A 115 -7.80 -2.30 0.20
N ALA A 116 -7.44 -1.13 0.73
CA ALA A 116 -6.60 -0.18 0.02
C ALA A 116 -5.22 -0.79 -0.31
N SER A 117 -4.69 -0.49 -1.49
CA SER A 117 -3.38 -0.97 -1.95
C SER A 117 -2.47 0.21 -2.27
N ILE A 118 -1.37 0.36 -1.53
CA ILE A 118 -0.48 1.51 -1.62
C ILE A 118 0.92 1.01 -1.99
N ASN A 119 1.38 1.46 -3.16
CA ASN A 119 2.63 1.00 -3.75
C ASN A 119 3.83 1.86 -3.30
N ILE A 120 5.04 1.31 -3.46
CA ILE A 120 6.30 1.88 -3.00
C ILE A 120 6.50 3.34 -3.44
N GLY A 121 7.01 4.17 -2.53
CA GLY A 121 7.29 5.59 -2.77
C GLY A 121 6.07 6.50 -2.71
N ALA A 122 4.86 5.95 -2.53
CA ALA A 122 3.68 6.79 -2.35
C ALA A 122 3.75 7.62 -1.06
N VAL A 123 3.11 8.78 -1.09
CA VAL A 123 3.06 9.74 0.02
C VAL A 123 1.61 10.07 0.32
N ILE A 124 1.19 9.80 1.56
CA ILE A 124 -0.14 10.12 2.06
C ILE A 124 0.01 11.24 3.10
N GLY A 125 -0.54 12.41 2.80
CA GLY A 125 -0.43 13.57 3.67
C GLY A 125 -1.21 13.44 4.98
N GLU A 126 -0.91 14.35 5.91
CA GLU A 126 -1.56 14.46 7.22
C GLU A 126 -3.07 14.55 7.10
N GLY A 127 -3.78 13.83 7.96
CA GLY A 127 -5.24 13.76 7.99
C GLY A 127 -5.86 13.01 6.81
N THR A 128 -5.16 12.77 5.71
CA THR A 128 -5.79 12.24 4.49
C THR A 128 -6.43 10.87 4.68
N MET A 129 -7.62 10.70 4.10
CA MET A 129 -8.32 9.42 4.05
C MET A 129 -8.12 8.75 2.69
N ILE A 130 -7.58 7.54 2.73
CA ILE A 130 -7.53 6.59 1.62
C ILE A 130 -8.64 5.57 1.87
N ASP A 131 -9.75 5.74 1.16
CA ASP A 131 -10.97 4.96 1.38
C ASP A 131 -10.84 3.51 0.86
N MET A 132 -11.87 2.71 1.09
CA MET A 132 -11.86 1.27 0.83
C MET A 132 -11.45 0.97 -0.62
N ASN A 133 -10.58 -0.03 -0.79
CA ASN A 133 -10.14 -0.51 -2.11
C ASN A 133 -9.51 0.56 -3.03
N VAL A 134 -9.08 1.70 -2.50
CA VAL A 134 -8.29 2.67 -3.28
C VAL A 134 -6.94 2.07 -3.65
N VAL A 135 -6.50 2.34 -4.88
CA VAL A 135 -5.16 1.99 -5.36
C VAL A 135 -4.33 3.26 -5.47
N VAL A 136 -3.22 3.32 -4.74
CA VAL A 136 -2.21 4.37 -4.90
C VAL A 136 -0.98 3.77 -5.55
N GLY A 137 -0.76 4.13 -6.81
CA GLY A 137 0.38 3.70 -7.60
C GLY A 137 1.71 4.23 -7.07
N GLY A 138 2.81 3.71 -7.62
CA GLY A 138 4.15 4.05 -7.17
C GLY A 138 4.43 5.55 -7.29
N ARG A 139 5.04 6.14 -6.25
CA ARG A 139 5.32 7.58 -6.14
C ARG A 139 4.09 8.51 -6.13
N GLY A 140 2.86 7.99 -6.15
CA GLY A 140 1.65 8.81 -6.05
C GLY A 140 1.68 9.67 -4.78
N THR A 141 1.58 10.99 -4.96
CA THR A 141 1.72 11.96 -3.86
C THR A 141 0.38 12.60 -3.58
N ILE A 142 -0.10 12.47 -2.35
CA ILE A 142 -1.40 12.98 -1.92
C ILE A 142 -1.18 13.92 -0.75
N GLY A 143 -1.68 15.14 -0.89
CA GLY A 143 -1.55 16.22 0.07
C GLY A 143 -2.30 15.97 1.37
N LYS A 144 -2.41 17.02 2.17
CA LYS A 144 -3.07 16.99 3.48
C LYS A 144 -4.57 17.10 3.33
N ASN A 145 -5.28 16.52 4.30
CA ASN A 145 -6.72 16.63 4.42
C ASN A 145 -7.50 16.22 3.16
N CYS A 146 -6.99 15.30 2.36
CA CYS A 146 -7.71 14.82 1.18
C CYS A 146 -8.72 13.72 1.56
N HIS A 147 -9.69 13.46 0.68
CA HIS A 147 -10.53 12.26 0.71
C HIS A 147 -10.44 11.58 -0.65
N ILE A 148 -9.84 10.40 -0.69
CA ILE A 148 -9.73 9.59 -1.91
C ILE A 148 -10.80 8.51 -1.83
N GLY A 149 -11.89 8.69 -2.57
CA GLY A 149 -13.09 7.89 -2.46
C GLY A 149 -12.89 6.44 -2.92
N ALA A 150 -13.71 5.54 -2.39
CA ALA A 150 -13.54 4.11 -2.54
C ALA A 150 -13.35 3.64 -4.00
N GLY A 151 -12.44 2.69 -4.21
CA GLY A 151 -12.12 2.11 -5.52
C GLY A 151 -11.42 3.05 -6.51
N SER A 152 -11.08 4.29 -6.11
CA SER A 152 -10.34 5.21 -6.99
C SER A 152 -8.92 4.72 -7.25
N VAL A 153 -8.37 5.08 -8.41
CA VAL A 153 -7.01 4.72 -8.82
C VAL A 153 -6.19 5.99 -9.06
N ILE A 154 -5.11 6.12 -8.30
CA ILE A 154 -4.04 7.09 -8.52
C ILE A 154 -2.94 6.38 -9.29
N ALA A 155 -2.76 6.72 -10.57
CA ALA A 155 -1.80 6.02 -11.43
C ALA A 155 -0.37 6.13 -10.89
N GLY A 156 0.41 5.06 -11.08
CA GLY A 156 1.77 4.95 -10.56
C GLY A 156 2.82 5.28 -11.59
N VAL A 157 3.90 5.92 -11.17
CA VAL A 157 5.04 6.24 -12.02
C VAL A 157 6.32 5.87 -11.28
N ILE A 158 6.87 4.69 -11.55
CA ILE A 158 8.19 4.28 -11.03
C ILE A 158 9.29 4.61 -12.03
N GLU A 159 9.04 4.36 -13.31
CA GLU A 159 9.98 4.59 -14.40
C GLU A 159 9.33 5.44 -15.52
N PRO A 160 10.10 6.33 -16.18
CA PRO A 160 11.47 6.72 -15.84
C PRO A 160 11.52 7.60 -14.57
N PRO A 161 12.66 7.69 -13.86
CA PRO A 161 12.76 8.48 -12.62
C PRO A 161 12.53 9.99 -12.85
N SER A 162 12.76 10.48 -14.07
CA SER A 162 12.48 11.86 -14.47
C SER A 162 11.00 12.16 -14.67
N ALA A 163 10.14 11.15 -14.80
CA ALA A 163 8.71 11.35 -14.96
C ALA A 163 8.08 11.80 -13.63
N GLN A 164 7.20 12.79 -13.73
CA GLN A 164 6.44 13.27 -12.59
C GLN A 164 5.38 12.23 -12.20
N PRO A 165 5.23 11.91 -10.91
CA PRO A 165 4.14 11.07 -10.46
C PRO A 165 2.83 11.87 -10.46
N VAL A 166 1.72 11.18 -10.19
CA VAL A 166 0.47 11.88 -9.86
C VAL A 166 0.65 12.68 -8.58
N VAL A 167 0.19 13.93 -8.61
CA VAL A 167 0.18 14.83 -7.45
C VAL A 167 -1.23 15.31 -7.17
N VAL A 168 -1.78 14.92 -6.03
CA VAL A 168 -3.03 15.44 -5.48
C VAL A 168 -2.66 16.44 -4.40
N GLU A 169 -3.02 17.70 -4.57
CA GLU A 169 -2.72 18.75 -3.59
C GLU A 169 -3.68 18.71 -2.39
N ASP A 170 -3.45 19.60 -1.41
CA ASP A 170 -4.22 19.63 -0.17
C ASP A 170 -5.73 19.83 -0.39
N ASP A 171 -6.53 19.35 0.57
CA ASP A 171 -7.98 19.56 0.65
C ASP A 171 -8.79 19.03 -0.55
N VAL A 172 -8.19 18.16 -1.38
CA VAL A 172 -8.84 17.58 -2.57
C VAL A 172 -9.79 16.45 -2.17
N VAL A 173 -10.95 16.40 -2.84
CA VAL A 173 -11.90 15.29 -2.75
C VAL A 173 -12.00 14.57 -4.09
N ILE A 174 -11.71 13.28 -4.11
CA ILE A 174 -11.86 12.41 -5.27
C ILE A 174 -13.04 11.48 -5.00
N GLY A 175 -14.05 11.52 -5.85
CA GLY A 175 -15.21 10.65 -5.77
C GLY A 175 -14.87 9.19 -6.11
N ALA A 176 -15.71 8.27 -5.66
CA ALA A 176 -15.49 6.83 -5.84
C ALA A 176 -15.24 6.41 -7.30
N ASN A 177 -14.40 5.39 -7.48
CA ASN A 177 -14.02 4.83 -8.79
C ASN A 177 -13.50 5.84 -9.82
N ALA A 178 -12.98 6.99 -9.39
CA ALA A 178 -12.31 7.91 -10.29
C ALA A 178 -10.88 7.42 -10.60
N VAL A 179 -10.35 7.82 -11.75
CA VAL A 179 -8.99 7.48 -12.19
C VAL A 179 -8.22 8.76 -12.48
N ILE A 180 -7.04 8.92 -11.87
CA ILE A 180 -6.12 10.02 -12.14
C ILE A 180 -4.91 9.46 -12.87
N LEU A 181 -4.71 9.86 -14.14
CA LEU A 181 -3.64 9.35 -14.99
C LEU A 181 -2.26 9.89 -14.63
N GLU A 182 -1.22 9.20 -15.09
CA GLU A 182 0.19 9.46 -14.81
C GLU A 182 0.57 10.93 -15.07
N GLY A 183 1.34 11.52 -14.16
CA GLY A 183 1.86 12.89 -14.28
C GLY A 183 0.85 14.01 -14.05
N VAL A 184 -0.44 13.69 -13.89
CA VAL A 184 -1.49 14.69 -13.62
C VAL A 184 -1.34 15.30 -12.23
N ARG A 185 -1.54 16.61 -12.16
CA ARG A 185 -1.71 17.37 -10.92
C ARG A 185 -3.17 17.74 -10.69
N VAL A 186 -3.70 17.36 -9.53
CA VAL A 186 -5.03 17.81 -9.06
C VAL A 186 -4.84 18.93 -8.06
N GLY A 187 -5.17 20.16 -8.47
CA GLY A 187 -4.93 21.37 -7.72
C GLY A 187 -5.71 21.45 -6.41
N LYS A 188 -5.18 22.24 -5.47
CA LYS A 188 -5.69 22.39 -4.11
C LYS A 188 -7.20 22.60 -4.06
N GLY A 189 -7.87 21.86 -3.17
CA GLY A 189 -9.28 22.01 -2.89
C GLY A 189 -10.21 21.62 -4.04
N ALA A 190 -9.70 21.04 -5.13
CA ALA A 190 -10.53 20.59 -6.25
C ALA A 190 -11.39 19.38 -5.86
N VAL A 191 -12.48 19.19 -6.61
CA VAL A 191 -13.38 18.05 -6.46
C VAL A 191 -13.45 17.27 -7.78
N VAL A 192 -13.06 16.01 -7.74
CA VAL A 192 -13.20 15.08 -8.87
C VAL A 192 -14.46 14.25 -8.64
N ALA A 193 -15.42 14.30 -9.57
CA ALA A 193 -16.65 13.53 -9.44
C ALA A 193 -16.39 12.01 -9.52
N ALA A 194 -17.29 11.23 -8.92
CA ALA A 194 -17.22 9.77 -9.00
C ALA A 194 -17.22 9.27 -10.45
N GLY A 195 -16.40 8.26 -10.73
CA GLY A 195 -16.24 7.65 -12.05
C GLY A 195 -15.53 8.52 -13.10
N ALA A 196 -15.02 9.70 -12.73
CA ALA A 196 -14.30 10.56 -13.68
C ALA A 196 -12.92 9.99 -14.03
N VAL A 197 -12.46 10.23 -15.27
CA VAL A 197 -11.10 9.90 -15.71
C VAL A 197 -10.36 11.19 -16.03
N VAL A 198 -9.42 11.55 -15.17
CA VAL A 198 -8.66 12.80 -15.25
C VAL A 198 -7.38 12.54 -16.03
N ILE A 199 -7.28 13.19 -17.20
CA ILE A 199 -6.18 13.02 -18.16
C ILE A 199 -5.29 14.26 -18.30
N GLU A 200 -5.67 15.36 -17.66
CA GLU A 200 -5.02 16.67 -17.71
C GLU A 200 -5.08 17.29 -16.31
N ASP A 201 -4.18 18.25 -16.04
CA ASP A 201 -4.13 18.95 -14.77
C ASP A 201 -5.47 19.63 -14.43
N VAL A 202 -5.86 19.53 -13.16
CA VAL A 202 -7.08 20.13 -12.64
C VAL A 202 -6.73 21.41 -11.89
N PRO A 203 -7.26 22.57 -12.29
CA PRO A 203 -7.07 23.81 -11.56
C PRO A 203 -7.55 23.73 -10.10
N PRO A 204 -7.00 24.54 -9.18
CA PRO A 204 -7.47 24.56 -7.80
C PRO A 204 -8.92 25.07 -7.71
N TYR A 205 -9.64 24.58 -6.70
CA TYR A 205 -11.02 25.00 -6.37
C TYR A 205 -12.06 24.86 -7.49
N VAL A 206 -11.87 23.91 -8.41
CA VAL A 206 -12.88 23.57 -9.43
C VAL A 206 -13.48 22.20 -9.19
N VAL A 207 -14.63 21.94 -9.79
CA VAL A 207 -15.23 20.61 -9.88
C VAL A 207 -15.03 20.09 -11.30
N VAL A 208 -14.45 18.89 -11.42
CA VAL A 208 -14.34 18.17 -12.71
C VAL A 208 -15.18 16.90 -12.71
N ALA A 209 -15.73 16.54 -13.87
CA ALA A 209 -16.50 15.32 -14.06
C ALA A 209 -16.39 14.79 -15.49
N GLY A 210 -16.68 13.50 -15.67
CA GLY A 210 -16.76 12.85 -16.97
C GLY A 210 -15.51 12.04 -17.37
N THR A 211 -15.58 11.45 -18.55
CA THR A 211 -14.53 10.60 -19.14
C THR A 211 -14.36 10.99 -20.62
N PRO A 212 -13.37 11.83 -20.96
CA PRO A 212 -12.40 12.45 -20.06
C PRO A 212 -13.02 13.56 -19.19
N ALA A 213 -12.43 13.78 -18.03
CA ALA A 213 -12.90 14.78 -17.07
C ALA A 213 -12.78 16.20 -17.64
N ARG A 214 -13.79 17.03 -17.39
CA ARG A 214 -13.83 18.45 -17.76
C ARG A 214 -14.30 19.28 -16.58
N VAL A 215 -13.84 20.52 -16.51
CA VAL A 215 -14.34 21.49 -15.53
C VAL A 215 -15.82 21.73 -15.78
N ILE A 216 -16.65 21.46 -14.76
CA ILE A 216 -18.10 21.66 -14.83
C ILE A 216 -18.55 22.88 -14.03
N LYS A 217 -17.81 23.29 -13.01
CA LYS A 217 -18.04 24.54 -12.27
C LYS A 217 -16.86 24.91 -11.37
N GLN A 218 -16.86 26.16 -10.92
CA GLN A 218 -16.09 26.61 -9.76
C GLN A 218 -16.74 26.11 -8.46
N ILE A 219 -15.95 25.92 -7.41
CA ILE A 219 -16.49 25.51 -6.11
C ILE A 219 -17.28 26.65 -5.48
N ASP A 220 -18.51 26.33 -5.08
CA ASP A 220 -19.44 27.18 -4.34
C ASP A 220 -19.58 26.70 -2.88
N GLU A 221 -20.19 27.51 -2.01
CA GLU A 221 -20.43 27.14 -0.59
C GLU A 221 -21.23 25.85 -0.43
N LYS A 222 -22.15 25.57 -1.35
CA LYS A 222 -22.96 24.35 -1.37
C LYS A 222 -22.10 23.11 -1.64
N THR A 223 -21.06 23.23 -2.45
CA THR A 223 -20.13 22.14 -2.71
C THR A 223 -19.25 21.93 -1.49
N ARG A 224 -18.70 23.01 -0.92
CA ARG A 224 -17.86 22.94 0.30
C ARG A 224 -18.56 22.25 1.46
N SER A 225 -19.84 22.55 1.70
CA SER A 225 -20.61 21.90 2.79
C SER A 225 -20.88 20.42 2.54
N LYS A 226 -21.01 20.00 1.27
CA LYS A 226 -21.22 18.58 0.91
C LYS A 226 -19.93 17.75 0.89
N THR A 227 -18.81 18.41 0.64
CA THR A 227 -17.48 17.78 0.62
C THR A 227 -16.70 18.07 1.90
N GLU A 228 -17.39 18.53 2.96
CA GLU A 228 -16.76 18.84 4.24
C GLU A 228 -16.22 17.56 4.88
N ILE A 229 -14.95 17.62 5.25
CA ILE A 229 -14.23 16.50 5.83
C ILE A 229 -14.31 16.59 7.36
N LYS A 230 -15.00 15.61 7.97
CA LYS A 230 -15.13 15.54 9.42
C LYS A 230 -13.86 15.00 10.06
N GLN A 231 -13.04 15.90 10.62
CA GLN A 231 -11.77 15.57 11.26
C GLN A 231 -11.93 14.66 12.49
N GLU A 232 -13.07 14.70 13.16
CA GLU A 232 -13.39 13.83 14.31
C GLU A 232 -13.26 12.33 13.97
N LEU A 233 -13.60 11.93 12.73
CA LEU A 233 -13.49 10.54 12.28
C LEU A 233 -12.02 10.07 12.10
N ARG A 234 -11.07 11.02 12.12
CA ARG A 234 -9.63 10.80 11.93
C ARG A 234 -8.84 10.83 13.25
N GLN A 235 -9.52 11.05 14.37
CA GLN A 235 -8.94 11.14 15.71
C GLN A 235 -9.23 9.90 16.59
N LEU A 236 -9.88 8.88 16.04
CA LEU A 236 -10.11 7.57 16.65
C LEU A 236 -8.88 6.66 16.45
#